data_AF-A0A382ATM4-F1
#
_entry.id   AF-A0A382ATM4-F1
#
_cell.length_a   1.000
_cell.length_b   1.000
_cell.length_c   1.000
_cell.angle_alpha   90.00
_cell.angle_beta   90.00
_cell.angle_gamma   90.00
#
_symmetry.space_group_name_H-M   'P 1'
#
loop_
_entity.id
_entity.type
_entity.pdbx_description
1 polymer ?
#
loop_
_entity_poly.entity_id
_entity_poly.type
_entity_poly.pdbx_seq_one_letter_code
_entity_poly.pdbx_strand_id
1 'polypeptide(L)' 'IDETQKTLWVSIAILNCLKIALYPFLPFTSQKLHNMLGYDNEIDLGGWKWQPEDLVSGSVLPKPKPLFKKIEIDDED' A
#
# COMPACT_ATOMS: atom_id res chain seq x y z
N ILE A 1 12.44 20.26 4.67
CA ILE A 1 11.22 19.77 5.36
C ILE A 1 10.07 19.69 4.37
N ASP A 2 9.73 20.80 3.69
CA ASP A 2 8.64 20.85 2.69
C ASP A 2 8.80 19.81 1.56
N GLU A 3 9.98 19.74 0.94
CA GLU A 3 10.24 18.75 -0.14
C GLU A 3 10.21 17.29 0.34
N THR A 4 10.64 17.04 1.58
CA THR A 4 10.56 15.70 2.20
C THR A 4 9.12 15.28 2.44
N GLN A 5 8.28 16.20 2.93
CA GLN A 5 6.86 15.97 3.15
C GLN A 5 6.14 15.65 1.83
N LYS A 6 6.41 16.41 0.77
CA LYS A 6 5.86 16.16 -0.58
C LYS A 6 6.26 14.78 -1.09
N THR A 7 7.54 14.44 -1.00
CA THR A 7 8.06 13.15 -1.50
C THR A 7 7.41 11.98 -0.77
N LEU A 8 7.27 12.07 0.55
CA LEU A 8 6.61 11.05 1.36
C LEU A 8 5.12 10.94 1.02
N TRP A 9 4.42 12.06 0.92
CA TRP A 9 3.01 12.08 0.57
C TRP A 9 2.74 11.45 -0.80
N VAL A 10 3.54 11.80 -1.82
CA VAL A 10 3.44 11.21 -3.16
C VAL A 10 3.72 9.71 -3.12
N SER A 11 4.71 9.27 -2.33
CA SER A 11 5.02 7.84 -2.17
C SER A 11 3.84 7.06 -1.59
N ILE A 12 3.18 7.62 -0.57
CA ILE A 12 1.97 7.04 0.03
C ILE A 12 0.81 7.02 -0.98
N ALA A 13 0.65 8.10 -1.76
CA ALA A 13 -0.37 8.19 -2.80
C ALA A 13 -0.20 7.10 -3.87
N ILE A 14 1.04 6.86 -4.30
CA ILE A 14 1.39 5.78 -5.23
C ILE A 14 1.05 4.40 -4.61
N LEU A 15 1.42 4.14 -3.35
CA LEU A 15 1.08 2.88 -2.68
C LEU A 15 -0.45 2.66 -2.59
N ASN A 16 -1.21 3.72 -2.31
CA ASN A 16 -2.66 3.68 -2.26
C ASN A 16 -3.30 3.37 -3.63
N CYS A 17 -2.68 3.83 -4.72
CA CYS A 17 -3.11 3.50 -6.07
C CYS A 17 -2.73 2.05 -6.43
N LEU A 18 -1.49 1.65 -6.15
CA LEU A 18 -0.98 0.31 -6.46
C LEU A 18 -1.75 -0.80 -5.75
N LYS A 19 -2.16 -0.62 -4.48
CA LYS A 19 -2.96 -1.64 -3.78
C LYS A 19 -4.26 -1.95 -4.53
N ILE A 20 -4.91 -0.93 -5.11
CA ILE A 20 -6.15 -1.07 -5.86
C ILE A 20 -5.85 -1.72 -7.21
N ALA A 21 -4.89 -1.17 -7.97
CA ALA A 21 -4.53 -1.69 -9.29
C ALA A 21 -4.05 -3.14 -9.28
N LEU A 22 -3.34 -3.57 -8.22
CA LEU A 22 -2.82 -4.93 -8.08
C LEU A 22 -3.79 -5.89 -7.40
N TYR A 23 -4.92 -5.41 -6.88
CA TYR A 23 -5.90 -6.25 -6.21
C TYR A 23 -6.40 -7.47 -7.01
N PRO A 24 -6.60 -7.43 -8.35
CA PRO A 24 -7.15 -8.59 -9.06
C PRO A 24 -6.10 -9.70 -9.24
N PHE A 25 -4.81 -9.39 -9.02
CA PHE A 25 -3.70 -10.32 -9.18
C PHE A 25 -3.10 -10.74 -7.83
N LEU A 26 -3.15 -9.86 -6.83
CA LEU A 26 -2.52 -10.03 -5.51
C LEU A 26 -3.46 -9.67 -4.36
N PRO A 27 -4.68 -10.26 -4.27
CA PRO A 27 -5.73 -9.80 -3.36
C PRO A 27 -5.29 -9.75 -1.89
N PHE A 28 -4.60 -10.80 -1.43
CA PHE A 28 -4.14 -10.89 -0.04
C PHE A 28 -3.03 -9.89 0.29
N THR A 29 -2.14 -9.61 -0.67
CA THR A 29 -1.06 -8.65 -0.46
C THR A 29 -1.58 -7.22 -0.52
N SER A 30 -2.47 -6.94 -1.47
CA SER A 30 -3.15 -5.67 -1.59
C SER A 30 -3.97 -5.34 -0.34
N GLN A 31 -4.70 -6.30 0.24
CA GLN A 31 -5.40 -6.09 1.51
C GLN A 31 -4.43 -5.85 2.68
N LYS A 32 -3.30 -6.57 2.76
CA LYS A 32 -2.27 -6.29 3.77
C LYS A 32 -1.71 -4.87 3.63
N LEU A 33 -1.44 -4.41 2.42
CA LEU A 33 -1.00 -3.04 2.15
C LEU A 33 -2.09 -2.01 2.50
N HIS A 34 -3.36 -2.32 2.22
CA HIS A 34 -4.51 -1.53 2.63
C HIS A 34 -4.50 -1.29 4.14
N ASN A 35 -4.33 -2.35 4.93
CA ASN A 35 -4.26 -2.25 6.38
C ASN A 35 -3.01 -1.49 6.86
N MET A 36 -1.87 -1.64 6.17
CA MET A 36 -0.64 -0.88 6.48
C MET A 36 -0.78 0.62 6.22
N LEU A 37 -1.72 1.03 5.37
CA LEU A 37 -2.06 2.43 5.16
C LEU A 37 -3.07 2.97 6.20
N GLY A 38 -3.46 2.16 7.19
CA GLY A 38 -4.35 2.57 8.29
C GLY A 38 -5.84 2.38 8.02
N TYR A 39 -6.21 1.64 6.98
CA TYR A 39 -7.60 1.30 6.69
C TYR A 39 -7.98 -0.04 7.35
N ASP A 40 -9.05 -0.06 8.14
CA ASP A 40 -9.49 -1.25 8.88
C ASP A 40 -10.56 -2.08 8.15
N ASN A 41 -10.92 -1.69 6.93
CA ASN A 41 -11.97 -2.31 6.13
C ASN A 41 -11.41 -3.10 4.95
N GLU A 42 -12.29 -3.84 4.27
CA GLU A 42 -11.94 -4.57 3.06
C GLU A 42 -11.80 -3.60 1.88
N ILE A 43 -10.76 -3.79 1.08
CA ILE A 43 -10.46 -2.98 -0.11
C ILE A 43 -11.61 -3.01 -1.14
N ASP A 44 -12.38 -4.11 -1.18
CA ASP A 44 -13.52 -4.30 -2.06
C ASP A 44 -14.68 -3.32 -1.80
N LEU A 45 -14.77 -2.75 -0.60
CA LEU A 45 -15.85 -1.82 -0.25
C LEU A 45 -15.72 -0.49 -1.03
N GLY A 46 -14.51 -0.11 -1.44
CA GLY A 46 -14.26 1.09 -2.25
C GLY A 46 -14.32 0.85 -3.77
N GLY A 47 -14.30 -0.42 -4.20
CA GLY A 47 -14.18 -0.80 -5.62
C GLY A 47 -12.87 -0.34 -6.28
N TRP A 48 -12.89 -0.23 -7.61
CA TRP A 48 -11.72 0.17 -8.44
C TRP A 48 -11.44 1.68 -8.45
N LYS A 49 -11.93 2.42 -7.46
CA LYS A 49 -11.81 3.88 -7.42
C LYS A 49 -10.67 4.28 -6.49
N TRP A 50 -9.70 5.00 -7.04
CA TRP A 50 -8.69 5.69 -6.27
C TRP A 50 -8.96 7.19 -6.33
N GLN A 51 -9.06 7.84 -5.18
CA GLN A 51 -9.12 9.30 -5.09
C GLN A 51 -8.02 9.81 -4.15
N PRO A 52 -7.27 10.86 -4.54
CA PRO A 52 -6.26 11.47 -3.67
C PRO A 52 -6.85 11.99 -2.35
N GLU A 53 -8.11 12.39 -2.36
CA GLU A 53 -8.82 12.91 -1.18
C GLU A 53 -8.98 11.88 -0.05
N ASP A 54 -8.92 10.58 -0.37
CA ASP A 54 -9.01 9.49 0.62
C ASP A 54 -7.78 9.41 1.54
N LEU A 55 -6.70 10.11 1.19
CA LEU A 55 -5.46 10.15 1.96
C LEU A 55 -5.42 11.39 2.86
N VAL A 56 -5.92 11.23 4.08
CA VAL A 56 -5.90 12.28 5.09
C VAL A 56 -4.49 12.46 5.65
N SER A 57 -3.91 13.65 5.48
CA SER A 57 -2.61 14.00 6.08
C SER A 57 -2.66 13.94 7.60
N GLY A 58 -1.58 13.46 8.24
CA GLY A 58 -1.51 13.29 9.69
C GLY A 58 -2.15 12.00 10.21
N SER A 59 -2.66 11.14 9.33
CA SER A 59 -3.10 9.79 9.68
C SER A 59 -1.93 8.95 10.25
N VAL A 60 -2.22 8.21 11.31
CA VAL A 60 -1.22 7.35 11.97
C VAL A 60 -1.10 6.05 11.18
N LEU A 61 0.07 5.79 10.62
CA LEU A 61 0.35 4.54 9.93
C LEU A 61 0.76 3.46 10.93
N PRO A 62 0.14 2.27 10.90
CA PRO A 62 0.59 1.15 11.71
C PRO A 62 1.99 0.70 11.28
N LYS A 63 2.70 0.00 12.19
CA LYS A 63 4.06 -0.45 11.93
C LYS A 63 4.08 -1.41 10.73
N PRO A 64 4.83 -1.08 9.66
CA PRO A 64 4.84 -1.91 8.45
C PRO A 64 5.50 -3.27 8.72
N LYS A 65 5.04 -4.28 7.99
CA LYS A 65 5.62 -5.62 7.97
C LYS A 65 6.02 -5.97 6.53
N PRO A 66 7.03 -6.82 6.31
CA PRO A 66 7.38 -7.26 4.97
C PRO A 66 6.18 -7.91 4.26
N LEU A 67 5.87 -7.46 3.04
CA LEU A 67 4.78 -8.01 2.23
C LEU A 67 5.21 -9.29 1.48
N PHE A 68 6.48 -9.37 1.10
CA PHE A 68 7.05 -10.51 0.39
C PHE A 68 8.28 -11.02 1.14
N LYS A 69 8.37 -12.34 1.27
CA LYS A 69 9.59 -13.01 1.72
C LYS A 69 10.52 -13.15 0.53
N LYS A 70 11.79 -12.79 0.70
CA LYS A 70 12.83 -13.06 -0.32
C LYS A 70 12.93 -14.56 -0.53
N ILE A 71 12.91 -14.98 -1.78
CA ILE A 71 13.19 -16.36 -2.19
C ILE A 71 14.69 -16.42 -2.47
N GLU A 72 15.40 -17.33 -1.80
CA GLU A 72 16.78 -17.67 -2.18
C GLU A 72 16.69 -18.70 -3.29
N ILE A 73 17.42 -18.48 -4.38
CA ILE A 73 17.57 -19.44 -5.47
C ILE A 73 18.94 -20.05 -5.23
N ASP A 74 18.99 -21.35 -4.99
CA ASP A 74 20.25 -22.08 -4.93
C ASP A 74 20.73 -22.26 -6.37
N ASP A 75 21.89 -21.70 -6.72
CA ASP A 75 22.48 -21.72 -8.07
C ASP A 75 23.00 -23.12 -8.50
N GLU A 76 22.56 -24.20 -7.84
CA GLU A 76 22.90 -25.58 -8.22
C GLU A 76 21.87 -26.15 -9.19
N ASP A 77 21.96 -25.70 -10.45
CA ASP A 77 21.68 -26.43 -11.70
C ASP A 77 22.35 -25.73 -12.90
#